data_AF-R6T4S9-F1
#
_entry.id   AF-R6T4S9-F1
#
_cell.length_a   1.000
_cell.length_b   1.000
_cell.length_c   1.000
_cell.angle_alpha   90.00
_cell.angle_beta   90.00
_cell.angle_gamma   90.00
#
_symmetry.space_group_name_H-M   'P 1'
#
loop_
_entity.id
_entity.type
_entity.pdbx_description
1 polymer ?
#
loop_
_entity_poly.entity_id
_entity_poly.type
_entity_poly.pdbx_seq_one_letter_code
_entity_poly.pdbx_strand_id
1 'polypeptide(L)'
;MLLVYAFLPITRLVAAHATVRQMGYLLGLWFLLGILYPTVKIYWPFTLLVGIPTQWLMNMTYASIGYTLLGYFLSAHPTGRRWPWGAAALAGFAVTFTGTWLASRSAGALSGHFLEGMSVGVCLLAAGLYGLCVKVPVGDGAERVLSFVSRASFCVFLVHIFFLKLFAHFGLTALAGPAVVTVPVLSALLLVCGCGVYAVLSRIPGVRRWLV
;
A
#
# COMPACT_ATOMS: atom_id res chain seq x y z
N MET A 1 6.02 -0.28 8.30
CA MET A 1 5.09 0.73 8.87
C MET A 1 5.70 1.54 10.00
N LEU A 2 6.32 0.95 11.04
CA LEU A 2 6.96 1.72 12.12
C LEU A 2 7.93 2.81 11.63
N LEU A 3 8.74 2.49 10.61
CA LEU A 3 9.64 3.44 9.96
C LEU A 3 8.90 4.66 9.35
N VAL A 4 7.74 4.45 8.74
CA VAL A 4 6.93 5.55 8.16
C VAL A 4 6.49 6.51 9.26
N TYR A 5 6.07 5.98 10.42
CA TYR A 5 5.71 6.80 11.57
C TYR A 5 6.91 7.52 12.17
N ALA A 6 8.09 6.87 12.23
CA ALA A 6 9.32 7.51 12.70
C ALA A 6 9.76 8.68 11.81
N PHE A 7 9.56 8.56 10.49
CA PHE A 7 9.85 9.63 9.51
C PHE A 7 8.69 10.62 9.32
N LEU A 8 7.58 10.46 10.04
CA LEU A 8 6.41 11.33 9.91
C LEU A 8 6.71 12.81 10.23
N PRO A 9 7.50 13.16 11.26
CA PRO A 9 7.87 14.56 11.52
C PRO A 9 8.63 15.20 10.35
N ILE A 10 9.52 14.42 9.73
CA ILE A 10 10.34 14.87 8.59
C ILE A 10 9.45 15.07 7.35
N THR A 11 8.62 14.08 7.02
CA THR A 11 7.70 14.20 5.87
C THR A 11 6.71 15.34 6.04
N ARG A 12 6.25 15.63 7.27
CA ARG A 12 5.43 16.82 7.59
C ARG A 12 6.19 18.12 7.38
N LEU A 13 7.46 18.20 7.78
CA LEU A 13 8.28 19.39 7.56
C LEU A 13 8.44 19.66 6.06
N VAL A 14 8.74 18.63 5.27
CA VAL A 14 8.82 18.73 3.81
C VAL A 14 7.47 19.15 3.22
N ALA A 15 6.36 18.52 3.64
CA ALA A 15 5.02 18.86 3.16
C ALA A 15 4.63 20.32 3.45
N ALA A 16 5.07 20.86 4.59
CA ALA A 16 4.77 22.24 5.01
C ALA A 16 5.60 23.31 4.31
N HIS A 17 6.86 23.01 3.94
CA HIS A 17 7.81 24.03 3.44
C HIS A 17 8.24 23.84 1.98
N ALA A 18 8.10 22.65 1.42
CA ALA A 18 8.54 22.38 0.05
C ALA A 18 7.62 23.07 -0.96
N THR A 19 8.22 23.76 -1.92
CA THR A 19 7.50 24.27 -3.09
C THR A 19 6.98 23.14 -3.97
N VAL A 20 5.98 23.41 -4.81
CA VAL A 20 5.42 22.42 -5.75
C VAL A 20 6.51 21.79 -6.64
N ARG A 21 7.50 22.57 -7.08
CA ARG A 21 8.62 22.08 -7.89
C ARG A 21 9.53 21.14 -7.10
N GLN A 22 9.86 21.49 -5.86
CA GLN A 22 10.68 20.65 -4.98
C GLN A 22 9.96 19.34 -4.63
N MET A 23 8.65 19.41 -4.35
CA MET A 23 7.84 18.21 -4.12
C MET A 23 7.78 17.32 -5.36
N GLY A 24 7.58 17.90 -6.55
CA GLY A 24 7.60 17.17 -7.81
C GLY A 24 8.96 16.50 -8.08
N TYR A 25 10.06 17.18 -7.80
CA TYR A 25 11.40 16.61 -7.92
C TYR A 25 11.62 15.45 -6.94
N LEU A 26 11.22 15.62 -5.67
CA LEU A 26 11.34 14.57 -4.65
C LEU A 26 10.50 13.34 -5.02
N LEU A 27 9.25 13.53 -5.43
CA LEU A 27 8.38 12.44 -5.89
C LEU A 27 8.90 11.80 -7.17
N GLY A 28 9.50 12.57 -8.08
CA GLY A 28 10.16 12.04 -9.28
C GLY A 28 11.34 11.15 -8.93
N LEU A 29 12.23 11.60 -8.04
CA LEU A 29 13.37 10.82 -7.55
C LEU A 29 12.91 9.54 -6.84
N TRP A 30 11.91 9.66 -5.96
CA TRP A 30 11.30 8.53 -5.27
C TRP A 30 10.68 7.53 -6.26
N PHE A 31 9.94 8.01 -7.26
CA PHE A 31 9.35 7.14 -8.27
C PHE A 31 10.43 6.41 -9.07
N LEU A 32 11.49 7.10 -9.46
CA LEU A 32 12.60 6.49 -10.20
C LEU A 32 13.32 5.42 -9.37
N LEU A 33 13.72 5.72 -8.14
CA LEU A 33 14.58 4.85 -7.34
C LEU A 33 13.83 3.84 -6.46
N GLY A 34 12.61 4.18 -6.04
CA GLY A 34 11.79 3.39 -5.15
C GLY A 34 10.69 2.59 -5.83
N ILE A 35 10.31 2.93 -7.08
CA ILE A 35 9.23 2.25 -7.82
C ILE A 35 9.74 1.65 -9.14
N LEU A 36 10.20 2.52 -10.03
CA LEU A 36 10.57 2.15 -11.40
C LEU A 36 11.80 1.25 -11.41
N TYR A 37 12.89 1.67 -10.78
CA TYR A 37 14.16 0.94 -10.80
C TYR A 37 14.05 -0.48 -10.22
N PRO A 38 13.42 -0.71 -9.04
CA PRO A 38 13.13 -2.07 -8.56
C PRO A 38 12.31 -2.90 -9.54
N THR A 39 11.32 -2.29 -10.21
CA THR A 39 10.46 -2.98 -11.17
C THR A 39 11.22 -3.41 -12.43
N VAL A 40 12.10 -2.55 -12.96
CA VAL A 40 12.78 -2.80 -14.25
C VAL A 40 14.11 -3.51 -14.14
N LYS A 41 14.75 -3.54 -12.96
CA LYS A 41 16.10 -4.08 -12.74
C LYS A 41 16.29 -5.52 -13.24
N ILE A 42 15.23 -6.33 -13.18
CA ILE A 42 15.27 -7.74 -13.60
C ILE A 42 15.28 -7.92 -15.12
N TYR A 43 15.00 -6.85 -15.89
CA TYR A 43 14.92 -6.90 -17.33
C TYR A 43 16.19 -6.34 -17.97
N TRP A 44 16.53 -6.85 -19.14
CA TRP A 44 17.59 -6.31 -19.96
C TRP A 44 17.18 -4.90 -20.49
N PRO A 45 18.06 -3.88 -20.52
CA PRO A 45 19.50 -3.92 -20.22
C PRO A 45 19.84 -3.62 -18.75
N PHE A 46 18.87 -3.40 -17.87
CA PHE A 46 19.12 -3.05 -16.46
C PHE A 46 19.81 -4.16 -15.67
N THR A 47 19.74 -5.40 -16.14
CA THR A 47 20.53 -6.52 -15.60
C THR A 47 22.05 -6.31 -15.71
N LEU A 48 22.51 -5.44 -16.62
CA LEU A 48 23.92 -5.08 -16.78
C LEU A 48 24.40 -4.07 -15.70
N LEU A 49 23.48 -3.44 -14.98
CA LEU A 49 23.80 -2.49 -13.92
C LEU A 49 24.17 -3.24 -12.64
N VAL A 50 25.46 -3.56 -12.51
CA VAL A 50 26.04 -4.29 -11.37
C VAL A 50 26.92 -3.36 -10.51
N GLY A 51 27.13 -3.71 -9.23
CA GLY A 51 27.93 -2.91 -8.31
C GLY A 51 27.15 -1.72 -7.75
N ILE A 52 27.73 -0.51 -7.81
CA ILE A 52 27.16 0.72 -7.22
C ILE A 52 25.71 0.99 -7.65
N PRO A 53 25.32 0.86 -8.94
CA PRO A 53 23.94 1.07 -9.36
C PRO A 53 22.92 0.20 -8.62
N THR A 54 23.29 -1.01 -8.21
CA THR A 54 22.38 -1.89 -7.47
C THR A 54 22.01 -1.35 -6.10
N GLN A 55 22.82 -0.46 -5.53
CA GLN A 55 22.61 0.17 -4.22
C GLN A 55 21.68 1.39 -4.30
N TRP A 56 21.35 1.87 -5.50
CA TRP A 56 20.40 2.98 -5.68
C TRP A 56 18.95 2.58 -5.37
N LEU A 57 18.66 1.27 -5.29
CA LEU A 57 17.34 0.74 -4.94
C LEU A 57 16.96 1.16 -3.53
N MET A 58 15.85 1.87 -3.40
CA MET A 58 15.24 2.04 -2.09
C MET A 58 14.58 0.73 -1.66
N ASN A 59 14.97 0.22 -0.50
CA ASN A 59 14.25 -0.89 0.14
C ASN A 59 12.77 -0.51 0.33
N MET A 60 11.87 -1.48 0.17
CA MET A 60 10.41 -1.29 0.31
C MET A 60 10.03 -0.45 1.53
N THR A 61 10.69 -0.64 2.67
CA THR A 61 10.34 0.07 3.89
C THR A 61 10.58 1.58 3.76
N TYR A 62 11.70 1.99 3.15
CA TYR A 62 11.99 3.41 2.88
C TYR A 62 11.16 3.93 1.72
N ALA A 63 10.97 3.12 0.67
CA ALA A 63 10.15 3.51 -0.46
C ALA A 63 8.68 3.73 -0.04
N SER A 64 8.18 3.03 0.99
CA SER A 64 6.83 3.26 1.52
C SER A 64 6.61 4.66 2.09
N ILE A 65 7.67 5.36 2.52
CA ILE A 65 7.60 6.76 3.00
C ILE A 65 7.18 7.70 1.86
N GLY A 66 7.60 7.44 0.62
CA GLY A 66 7.21 8.30 -0.50
C GLY A 66 5.71 8.28 -0.80
N TYR A 67 5.00 7.19 -0.47
CA TYR A 67 3.54 7.16 -0.59
C TYR A 67 2.85 8.17 0.33
N THR A 68 3.41 8.53 1.49
CA THR A 68 2.80 9.54 2.37
C THR A 68 2.90 10.94 1.74
N LEU A 69 4.03 11.24 1.10
CA LEU A 69 4.24 12.49 0.36
C LEU A 69 3.40 12.54 -0.92
N LEU A 70 3.27 11.42 -1.62
CA LEU A 70 2.39 11.30 -2.79
C LEU A 70 0.93 11.56 -2.40
N GLY A 71 0.43 10.92 -1.34
CA GLY A 71 -0.93 11.13 -0.85
C GLY A 71 -1.20 12.58 -0.44
N TYR A 72 -0.22 13.22 0.22
CA TYR A 72 -0.29 14.66 0.54
C TYR A 72 -0.35 15.52 -0.74
N PHE A 73 0.52 15.25 -1.71
CA PHE A 73 0.57 16.01 -2.97
C PHE A 73 -0.75 15.92 -3.74
N LEU A 74 -1.34 14.72 -3.80
CA LEU A 74 -2.64 14.46 -4.43
C LEU A 74 -3.80 15.17 -3.69
N SER A 75 -3.72 15.23 -2.36
CA SER A 75 -4.71 15.97 -1.55
C SER A 75 -4.60 17.47 -1.72
N ALA A 76 -3.39 18.00 -1.80
CA ALA A 76 -3.12 19.43 -1.96
C ALA A 76 -3.49 19.95 -3.37
N HIS A 77 -3.44 19.09 -4.39
CA HIS A 77 -3.74 19.46 -5.79
C HIS A 77 -4.86 18.58 -6.38
N PRO A 78 -6.08 18.66 -5.83
CA PRO A 78 -7.09 17.68 -6.15
C PRO A 78 -7.73 18.04 -7.51
N THR A 79 -7.63 17.15 -8.49
CA THR A 79 -8.14 17.41 -9.85
C THR A 79 -9.66 17.25 -9.93
N GLY A 80 -10.33 17.97 -10.83
CA GLY A 80 -11.79 17.84 -11.04
C GLY A 80 -12.19 16.62 -11.87
N ARG A 81 -11.26 16.07 -12.65
CA ARG A 81 -11.51 14.95 -13.58
C ARG A 81 -11.22 13.63 -12.88
N ARG A 82 -12.22 12.74 -12.81
CA ARG A 82 -12.09 11.39 -12.19
C ARG A 82 -11.59 10.32 -13.17
N TRP A 83 -11.84 10.48 -14.46
CA TRP A 83 -11.44 9.51 -15.48
C TRP A 83 -9.93 9.16 -15.48
N PRO A 84 -8.96 10.09 -15.33
CA PRO A 84 -7.55 9.72 -15.39
C PRO A 84 -7.13 8.87 -14.20
N TRP A 85 -7.75 9.07 -13.03
CA TRP A 85 -7.53 8.24 -11.85
C TRP A 85 -8.12 6.85 -12.00
N GLY A 86 -9.31 6.75 -12.62
CA GLY A 86 -9.91 5.46 -12.99
C GLY A 86 -9.05 4.70 -14.01
N ALA A 87 -8.53 5.39 -15.02
CA ALA A 87 -7.61 4.82 -15.99
C ALA A 87 -6.31 4.36 -15.33
N ALA A 88 -5.73 5.15 -14.42
CA ALA A 88 -4.53 4.78 -13.66
C ALA A 88 -4.78 3.56 -12.77
N ALA A 89 -5.93 3.48 -12.10
CA ALA A 89 -6.31 2.33 -11.28
C ALA A 89 -6.47 1.06 -12.13
N LEU A 90 -7.20 1.14 -13.25
CA LEU A 90 -7.37 0.02 -14.16
C LEU A 90 -6.05 -0.42 -14.81
N ALA A 91 -5.22 0.53 -15.24
CA ALA A 91 -3.90 0.25 -15.80
C ALA A 91 -2.98 -0.40 -14.76
N GLY A 92 -2.96 0.13 -13.53
CA GLY A 92 -2.19 -0.44 -12.43
C GLY A 92 -2.63 -1.87 -12.10
N PHE A 93 -3.94 -2.10 -12.00
CA PHE A 93 -4.51 -3.44 -11.82
C PHE A 93 -4.15 -4.37 -12.98
N ALA A 94 -4.31 -3.93 -14.22
CA ALA A 94 -3.98 -4.72 -15.40
C ALA A 94 -2.49 -5.11 -15.41
N VAL A 95 -1.58 -4.16 -15.17
CA VAL A 95 -0.12 -4.41 -15.09
C VAL A 95 0.18 -5.41 -13.97
N THR A 96 -0.35 -5.20 -12.77
CA THR A 96 -0.11 -6.10 -11.64
C THR A 96 -0.67 -7.49 -11.91
N PHE A 97 -1.91 -7.61 -12.39
CA PHE A 97 -2.56 -8.91 -12.62
C PHE A 97 -1.92 -9.66 -13.79
N THR A 98 -1.87 -9.04 -14.96
CA THR A 98 -1.34 -9.68 -16.19
C THR A 98 0.16 -9.96 -16.07
N GLY A 99 0.94 -9.03 -15.51
CA GLY A 99 2.37 -9.21 -15.27
C GLY A 99 2.63 -10.39 -14.33
N THR A 100 1.89 -10.47 -13.22
CA THR A 100 1.97 -11.61 -12.29
C THR A 100 1.57 -12.91 -12.96
N TRP A 101 0.47 -12.92 -13.72
CA TRP A 101 -0.03 -14.12 -14.37
C TRP A 101 0.96 -14.66 -15.42
N LEU A 102 1.48 -13.79 -16.29
CA LEU A 102 2.48 -14.15 -17.30
C LEU A 102 3.76 -14.66 -16.65
N ALA A 103 4.29 -13.92 -15.66
CA ALA A 103 5.52 -14.32 -14.96
C ALA A 103 5.36 -15.64 -14.19
N SER A 104 4.19 -15.86 -13.58
CA SER A 104 3.91 -17.10 -12.85
C SER A 104 3.74 -18.29 -13.81
N ARG A 105 3.11 -18.06 -14.96
CA ARG A 105 2.96 -19.09 -16.00
C ARG A 105 4.31 -19.50 -16.60
N SER A 106 5.20 -18.54 -16.85
CA SER A 106 6.55 -18.84 -17.36
C SER A 106 7.44 -19.52 -16.33
N ALA A 107 7.30 -19.18 -15.04
CA ALA A 107 8.12 -19.74 -13.97
C ALA A 107 7.60 -21.09 -13.43
N GLY A 108 6.37 -21.48 -13.75
CA GLY A 108 5.73 -22.69 -13.20
C GLY A 108 5.38 -22.59 -11.71
N ALA A 109 5.60 -21.41 -11.10
CA ALA A 109 5.36 -21.11 -9.70
C ALA A 109 4.92 -19.64 -9.56
N LEU A 110 4.30 -19.28 -8.42
CA LEU A 110 3.86 -17.92 -8.17
C LEU A 110 5.04 -16.93 -8.19
N SER A 111 5.02 -15.97 -9.11
CA SER A 111 5.98 -14.88 -9.16
C SER A 111 5.41 -13.64 -8.46
N GLY A 112 6.03 -13.23 -7.35
CA GLY A 112 5.58 -12.08 -6.56
C GLY A 112 5.97 -10.71 -7.11
N HIS A 113 6.82 -10.63 -8.13
CA HIS A 113 7.47 -9.38 -8.58
C HIS A 113 6.49 -8.22 -8.83
N PHE A 114 5.41 -8.47 -9.56
CA PHE A 114 4.40 -7.47 -9.88
C PHE A 114 3.36 -7.26 -8.76
N LEU A 115 3.28 -8.18 -7.79
CA LEU A 115 2.43 -8.08 -6.60
C LEU A 115 3.07 -7.26 -5.49
N GLU A 116 4.38 -6.98 -5.58
CA GLU A 116 5.08 -6.19 -4.59
C GLU A 116 4.50 -4.76 -4.51
N GLY A 117 4.39 -4.24 -3.28
CA GLY A 117 3.81 -2.93 -3.00
C GLY A 117 4.57 -1.74 -3.61
N MET A 118 5.81 -1.98 -4.04
CA MET A 118 6.66 -0.99 -4.70
C MET A 118 6.76 -1.17 -6.21
N SER A 119 5.97 -2.06 -6.80
CA SER A 119 5.94 -2.19 -8.26
C SER A 119 5.23 -1.00 -8.91
N VAL A 120 5.56 -0.71 -10.17
CA VAL A 120 4.89 0.36 -10.94
C VAL A 120 3.37 0.14 -11.02
N GLY A 121 2.93 -1.11 -11.20
CA GLY A 121 1.51 -1.46 -11.26
C GLY A 121 0.78 -1.12 -9.95
N VAL A 122 1.35 -1.52 -8.81
CA VAL A 122 0.74 -1.23 -7.49
C VAL A 122 0.79 0.27 -7.16
N CYS A 123 1.86 0.98 -7.54
CA CYS A 123 1.93 2.43 -7.37
C CYS A 123 0.84 3.17 -8.16
N LEU A 124 0.62 2.79 -9.42
CA LEU A 124 -0.44 3.36 -10.25
C LEU A 124 -1.83 3.03 -9.69
N LEU A 125 -2.02 1.79 -9.24
CA LEU A 125 -3.27 1.37 -8.60
C LEU A 125 -3.55 2.19 -7.34
N ALA A 126 -2.54 2.36 -6.47
CA ALA A 126 -2.66 3.14 -5.24
C ALA A 126 -2.99 4.62 -5.53
N ALA A 127 -2.25 5.26 -6.45
CA ALA A 127 -2.49 6.64 -6.85
C ALA A 127 -3.88 6.83 -7.49
N GLY A 128 -4.28 5.88 -8.35
CA GLY A 128 -5.59 5.88 -9.01
C GLY A 128 -6.75 5.76 -8.00
N LEU A 129 -6.70 4.76 -7.12
CA LEU A 129 -7.72 4.59 -6.08
C LEU A 129 -7.78 5.81 -5.14
N TYR A 130 -6.63 6.34 -4.73
CA TYR A 130 -6.59 7.53 -3.88
C TYR A 130 -7.21 8.75 -4.57
N GLY A 131 -6.83 9.02 -5.82
CA GLY A 131 -7.36 10.13 -6.61
C GLY A 131 -8.87 10.02 -6.88
N LEU A 132 -9.39 8.79 -7.00
CA LEU A 132 -10.84 8.56 -7.08
C LEU A 132 -11.55 8.91 -5.78
N CYS A 133 -10.96 8.55 -4.63
CA CYS A 133 -11.58 8.71 -3.32
C CYS A 133 -11.46 10.13 -2.72
N VAL A 134 -10.43 10.90 -3.07
CA VAL A 134 -10.09 12.17 -2.39
C VAL A 134 -11.21 13.23 -2.43
N LYS A 135 -12.10 13.18 -3.45
CA LYS A 135 -13.25 14.08 -3.62
C LYS A 135 -14.61 13.40 -3.46
N VAL A 136 -14.66 12.19 -2.93
CA VAL A 136 -15.94 11.50 -2.72
C VAL A 136 -16.55 12.08 -1.43
N PRO A 137 -17.74 12.71 -1.49
CA PRO A 137 -18.42 13.12 -0.28
C PRO A 137 -18.81 11.87 0.50
N VAL A 138 -18.54 11.90 1.81
CA VAL A 138 -18.86 10.81 2.74
C VAL A 138 -19.93 11.34 3.67
N GLY A 139 -21.03 10.60 3.83
CA GLY A 139 -22.07 10.95 4.81
C GLY A 139 -21.63 10.65 6.24
N ASP A 140 -22.21 11.34 7.22
CA ASP A 140 -21.80 11.30 8.64
C ASP A 140 -21.68 9.89 9.24
N GLY A 141 -22.62 8.99 8.89
CA GLY A 141 -22.60 7.60 9.35
C GLY A 141 -21.41 6.81 8.79
N ALA A 142 -21.13 6.98 7.50
CA ALA A 142 -19.99 6.34 6.83
C ALA A 142 -18.66 6.93 7.32
N GLU A 143 -18.59 8.23 7.58
CA GLU A 143 -17.40 8.89 8.13
C GLU A 143 -17.05 8.35 9.52
N ARG A 144 -18.06 8.11 10.37
CA ARG A 144 -17.85 7.50 11.69
C ARG A 144 -17.26 6.09 11.59
N VAL A 145 -17.75 5.28 10.66
CA VAL A 145 -17.22 3.92 10.43
C VAL A 145 -15.82 3.98 9.83
N LEU A 146 -15.61 4.80 8.80
CA LEU A 146 -14.31 4.94 8.13
C LEU A 146 -13.23 5.48 9.07
N SER A 147 -13.56 6.46 9.92
CA SER A 147 -12.63 6.98 10.92
C SER A 147 -12.30 5.95 12.00
N PHE A 148 -13.28 5.14 12.44
CA PHE A 148 -13.02 4.02 13.34
C PHE A 148 -12.09 2.98 12.69
N VAL A 149 -12.42 2.53 11.47
CA VAL A 149 -11.61 1.56 10.74
C VAL A 149 -10.20 2.10 10.49
N SER A 150 -10.08 3.37 10.10
CA SER A 150 -8.78 4.03 9.88
C SER A 150 -7.89 4.02 11.12
N ARG A 151 -8.46 4.30 12.31
CA ARG A 151 -7.73 4.18 13.59
C ARG A 151 -7.38 2.73 13.91
N ALA A 152 -8.27 1.80 13.60
CA ALA A 152 -8.04 0.37 13.80
C ALA A 152 -7.03 -0.24 12.82
N SER A 153 -6.84 0.32 11.63
CA SER A 153 -6.01 -0.24 10.56
C SER A 153 -4.58 -0.57 11.00
N PHE A 154 -3.95 0.26 11.84
CA PHE A 154 -2.60 -0.04 12.34
C PHE A 154 -2.60 -1.26 13.27
N CYS A 155 -3.57 -1.36 14.17
CA CYS A 155 -3.74 -2.52 15.03
C CYS A 155 -4.04 -3.78 14.22
N VAL A 156 -4.98 -3.70 13.27
CA VAL A 156 -5.32 -4.78 12.32
C VAL A 156 -4.06 -5.26 11.59
N PHE A 157 -3.23 -4.33 11.09
CA PHE A 157 -1.96 -4.66 10.44
C PHE A 157 -0.97 -5.39 11.36
N LEU A 158 -0.95 -5.14 12.67
CA LEU A 158 -0.07 -5.88 13.58
C LEU A 158 -0.61 -7.29 13.88
N VAL A 159 -1.92 -7.44 14.04
CA VAL A 159 -2.54 -8.70 14.49
C VAL A 159 -2.96 -9.64 13.36
N HIS A 160 -3.05 -9.16 12.12
CA HIS A 160 -3.56 -9.99 11.01
C HIS A 160 -2.73 -11.26 10.77
N ILE A 161 -1.40 -11.23 10.94
CA ILE A 161 -0.55 -12.42 10.79
C ILE A 161 -0.87 -13.48 11.85
N PHE A 162 -1.17 -13.05 13.09
CA PHE A 162 -1.58 -13.95 14.16
C PHE A 162 -2.89 -14.67 13.78
N PHE A 163 -3.91 -13.93 13.36
CA PHE A 163 -5.18 -14.52 12.94
C PHE A 163 -5.06 -15.36 11.67
N LEU A 164 -4.23 -14.97 10.71
CA LEU A 164 -3.93 -15.77 9.51
C LEU A 164 -3.36 -17.14 9.89
N LYS A 165 -2.37 -17.18 10.81
CA LYS A 165 -1.80 -18.44 11.29
C LYS A 165 -2.81 -19.26 12.10
N LEU A 166 -3.63 -18.60 12.91
CA LEU A 166 -4.68 -19.25 13.69
C LEU A 166 -5.72 -19.91 12.77
N PHE A 167 -6.23 -19.19 11.78
CA PHE A 167 -7.18 -19.73 10.80
C PHE A 167 -6.55 -20.85 9.96
N ALA A 168 -5.28 -20.72 9.57
CA ALA A 168 -4.57 -21.79 8.89
C ALA A 168 -4.47 -23.06 9.75
N HIS A 169 -4.29 -22.94 11.07
CA HIS A 169 -4.31 -24.09 11.99
C HIS A 169 -5.66 -24.81 12.02
N PHE A 170 -6.76 -24.06 11.88
CA PHE A 170 -8.12 -24.61 11.75
C PHE A 170 -8.46 -25.06 10.32
N GLY A 171 -7.50 -25.08 9.39
CA GLY A 171 -7.71 -25.48 7.99
C GLY A 171 -8.36 -24.41 7.11
N LEU A 172 -8.66 -23.23 7.64
CA LEU A 172 -9.17 -22.08 6.88
C LEU A 172 -8.01 -21.37 6.19
N THR A 173 -7.64 -21.88 5.02
CA THR A 173 -6.62 -21.27 4.16
C THR A 173 -7.24 -20.70 2.89
N ALA A 174 -6.58 -19.72 2.27
CA ALA A 174 -7.02 -19.17 0.99
C ALA A 174 -7.08 -20.23 -0.13
N LEU A 175 -6.34 -21.33 0.04
CA LEU A 175 -6.27 -22.46 -0.88
C LEU A 175 -7.32 -23.55 -0.62
N ALA A 176 -8.08 -23.46 0.48
CA ALA A 176 -9.07 -24.47 0.85
C ALA A 176 -10.29 -24.52 -0.09
N GLY A 177 -10.44 -23.53 -0.97
CA GLY A 177 -11.57 -23.44 -1.89
C GLY A 177 -11.32 -22.42 -3.02
N PRO A 178 -12.37 -22.04 -3.77
CA PRO A 178 -12.24 -21.06 -4.83
C PRO A 178 -11.69 -19.74 -4.29
N ALA A 179 -10.53 -19.30 -4.79
CA ALA A 179 -9.85 -18.09 -4.31
C ALA A 179 -10.74 -16.84 -4.33
N VAL A 180 -11.67 -16.76 -5.28
CA VAL A 180 -12.65 -15.66 -5.41
C VAL A 180 -13.58 -15.56 -4.21
N VAL A 181 -13.82 -16.65 -3.49
CA VAL A 181 -14.70 -16.70 -2.30
C VAL A 181 -13.86 -16.73 -1.03
N THR A 182 -12.84 -17.58 -0.97
CA THR A 182 -12.04 -17.77 0.25
C THR A 182 -11.25 -16.51 0.62
N VAL A 183 -10.70 -15.79 -0.37
CA VAL A 183 -9.89 -14.59 -0.11
C VAL A 183 -10.72 -13.44 0.47
N PRO A 184 -11.88 -13.04 -0.11
CA PRO A 184 -12.73 -12.01 0.49
C PRO A 184 -13.25 -12.41 1.88
N VAL A 185 -13.68 -13.67 2.06
CA VAL A 185 -14.17 -14.15 3.36
C VAL A 185 -13.07 -14.08 4.41
N LEU A 186 -11.87 -14.59 4.13
CA LEU A 186 -10.73 -14.47 5.05
C LEU A 186 -10.36 -13.01 5.32
N SER A 187 -10.35 -12.15 4.30
CA SER A 187 -10.06 -10.72 4.49
C SER A 187 -11.08 -10.05 5.41
N ALA A 188 -12.37 -10.36 5.25
CA ALA A 188 -13.43 -9.86 6.12
C ALA A 188 -13.28 -10.39 7.55
N LEU A 189 -13.00 -11.68 7.73
CA LEU A 189 -12.76 -12.28 9.05
C LEU A 189 -11.57 -11.63 9.76
N LEU A 190 -10.45 -11.43 9.06
CA LEU A 190 -9.27 -10.77 9.60
C LEU A 190 -9.57 -9.33 10.02
N LEU A 191 -10.33 -8.60 9.21
CA LEU A 191 -10.74 -7.23 9.52
C LEU A 191 -11.65 -7.21 10.75
N VAL A 192 -12.65 -8.09 10.83
CA VAL A 192 -13.57 -8.17 11.98
C VAL A 192 -12.83 -8.56 13.26
N CYS A 193 -11.98 -9.58 13.21
CA CYS A 193 -11.18 -10.00 14.36
C CYS A 193 -10.19 -8.92 14.79
N GLY A 194 -9.51 -8.27 13.84
CA GLY A 194 -8.58 -7.18 14.12
C GLY A 194 -9.28 -5.95 14.72
N CYS A 195 -10.44 -5.57 14.19
CA CYS A 195 -11.29 -4.52 14.78
C CYS A 195 -11.80 -4.91 16.17
N GLY A 196 -12.11 -6.19 16.41
CA GLY A 196 -12.46 -6.71 17.73
C GLY A 196 -11.31 -6.55 18.74
N VAL A 197 -10.09 -6.91 18.35
CA VAL A 197 -8.89 -6.70 19.17
C VAL A 197 -8.66 -5.21 19.44
N TYR A 198 -8.79 -4.35 18.43
CA TYR A 198 -8.73 -2.90 18.61
C TYR A 198 -9.78 -2.41 19.63
N ALA A 199 -11.02 -2.90 19.57
CA ALA A 199 -12.08 -2.49 20.49
C ALA A 199 -11.79 -2.91 21.95
N VAL A 200 -11.12 -4.05 22.15
CA VAL A 200 -10.68 -4.51 23.47
C VAL A 200 -9.49 -3.68 23.96
N LEU A 201 -8.44 -3.53 23.13
CA LEU A 201 -7.22 -2.80 23.49
C LEU A 201 -7.46 -1.31 23.72
N SER A 202 -8.38 -0.70 22.97
CA SER A 202 -8.74 0.71 23.15
C SER A 202 -9.45 1.00 24.48
N ARG A 203 -9.93 -0.01 25.21
CA ARG A 203 -10.45 0.14 26.58
C ARG A 203 -9.35 0.18 27.65
N ILE A 204 -8.12 -0.19 27.30
CA ILE A 204 -7.00 -0.22 28.25
C ILE A 204 -6.26 1.13 28.16
N PRO A 205 -6.24 1.94 29.24
CA PRO A 205 -5.78 3.34 29.17
C PRO A 205 -4.29 3.49 28.81
N GLY A 206 -3.44 2.51 29.12
CA GLY A 206 -2.03 2.51 28.72
C GLY A 206 -1.82 2.18 27.23
N VAL A 207 -2.56 1.21 26.69
CA VAL A 207 -2.39 0.74 25.30
C VAL A 207 -2.96 1.76 24.31
N ARG A 208 -4.10 2.37 24.64
CA ARG A 208 -4.73 3.45 23.84
C ARG A 208 -3.84 4.70 23.67
N ARG A 209 -2.86 4.91 24.55
CA ARG A 209 -2.01 6.12 24.47
C ARG A 209 -0.77 5.93 23.61
N TRP A 210 -0.30 4.69 23.48
CA TRP A 210 1.03 4.39 22.91
C TRP A 210 1.01 3.43 21.71
N LEU A 211 -0.03 2.59 21.57
CA LEU A 211 -0.08 1.52 20.56
C LEU A 211 -1.26 1.65 19.59
N VAL A 212 -2.35 2.28 20.01
CA VAL A 212 -3.67 2.24 19.35
C VAL A 212 -4.36 3.58 19.41
#